data_AF-A0A2M7HAA5-F1
#
_entry.id   AF-A0A2M7HAA5-F1
#
_cell.length_a   1.000
_cell.length_b   1.000
_cell.length_c   1.000
_cell.angle_alpha   90.00
_cell.angle_beta   90.00
_cell.angle_gamma   90.00
#
_symmetry.space_group_name_H-M   'P 1'
#
loop_
_entity.id
_entity.type
_entity.pdbx_description
1 polymer ?
#
loop_
_entity_poly.entity_id
_entity_poly.type
_entity_poly.pdbx_seq_one_letter_code
_entity_poly.pdbx_strand_id
1 'polypeptide(L)'
;MAKGSLTDCPDGPEMARLSIYMGMLMEQVLSYVKDALQELARLLLATLGVVLLNFALLYAGKVAWRVYGETHTGQYFAEINPEAARLINEVLALTPYSQTSLELALAAMLCVLVIVSLMQVSGLLRVLYDPLPLLLRLLWPVVLTLLFALPYAAYDARLDSYQCYVYLLLPGIFCLFWSAMKAVRRLVPDISVLLSVVSSRR
;
A
#
# COMPACT_ATOMS: atom_id res chain seq x y z
N MET A 1 23.52 9.34 76.79
CA MET A 1 22.60 10.00 75.84
C MET A 1 23.28 10.00 74.48
N ALA A 2 22.95 9.03 73.64
CA ALA A 2 23.57 8.86 72.32
C ALA A 2 22.76 9.63 71.26
N LYS A 3 23.47 10.46 70.46
CA LYS A 3 22.98 11.07 69.23
C LYS A 3 22.76 9.97 68.20
N GLY A 4 21.50 9.74 67.82
CA GLY A 4 21.13 8.85 66.72
C GLY A 4 21.33 9.55 65.38
N SER A 5 22.16 8.96 64.54
CA SER A 5 22.54 9.40 63.19
C SER A 5 21.33 9.52 62.27
N LEU A 6 21.19 10.67 61.60
CA LEU A 6 20.53 10.74 60.31
C LEU A 6 21.43 10.09 59.24
N THR A 7 20.82 9.78 58.10
CA THR A 7 21.39 9.47 56.78
C THR A 7 21.89 8.05 56.54
N ASP A 8 20.96 7.16 56.22
CA ASP A 8 21.15 6.16 55.17
C ASP A 8 19.95 6.26 54.22
N CYS A 9 20.06 7.10 53.18
CA CYS A 9 19.15 7.09 52.03
C CYS A 9 19.76 6.14 50.98
N PRO A 10 19.16 4.96 50.71
CA PRO A 10 19.64 4.06 49.68
C PRO A 10 19.07 4.45 48.30
N ASP A 11 19.19 5.71 47.86
CA ASP A 11 18.47 6.19 46.65
C ASP A 11 19.37 6.70 45.51
N GLY A 12 20.70 6.61 45.63
CA GLY A 12 21.65 7.16 44.65
C GLY A 12 21.82 6.35 43.35
N PRO A 13 22.12 5.04 43.41
CA PRO A 13 22.52 4.29 42.21
C PRO A 13 21.33 3.78 41.38
N GLU A 14 20.16 3.58 41.97
CA GLU A 14 18.96 3.11 41.24
C GLU A 14 18.32 4.24 40.42
N MET A 15 18.26 5.46 40.95
CA MET A 15 17.81 6.65 40.23
C MET A 15 18.68 6.97 39.00
N ALA A 16 20.01 6.82 39.13
CA ALA A 16 20.94 7.01 38.01
C ALA A 16 20.74 5.96 36.90
N ARG A 17 20.51 4.70 37.27
CA ARG A 17 20.18 3.64 36.31
C ARG A 17 18.86 3.92 35.60
N LEU A 18 17.81 4.29 36.34
CA LEU A 18 16.50 4.65 35.77
C LEU A 18 16.60 5.81 34.76
N SER A 19 17.41 6.83 35.07
CA SER A 19 17.67 7.94 34.16
C SER A 19 18.36 7.49 32.86
N ILE A 20 19.37 6.62 32.95
CA ILE A 20 20.06 6.06 31.77
C ILE A 20 19.12 5.17 30.95
N TYR A 21 18.30 4.33 31.60
CA TYR A 21 17.31 3.49 30.92
C TYR A 21 16.23 4.32 30.23
N MET A 22 15.72 5.38 30.87
CA MET A 22 14.78 6.30 30.22
C MET A 22 15.42 7.03 29.04
N GLY A 23 16.69 7.44 29.15
CA GLY A 23 17.44 8.04 28.04
C GLY A 23 17.54 7.11 26.82
N MET A 24 17.98 5.86 27.04
CA MET A 24 18.07 4.86 25.97
C MET A 24 16.71 4.52 25.36
N LEU A 25 15.66 4.38 26.17
CA LEU A 25 14.31 4.14 25.68
C LEU A 25 13.80 5.32 24.85
N MET A 26 14.06 6.55 25.27
CA MET A 26 13.62 7.74 24.55
C MET A 26 14.35 7.89 23.21
N GLU A 27 15.65 7.60 23.15
CA GLU A 27 16.41 7.55 21.89
C GLU A 27 15.88 6.47 20.94
N GLN A 28 15.56 5.27 21.46
CA GLN A 28 14.98 4.20 20.64
C GLN A 28 13.61 4.59 20.07
N VAL A 29 12.72 5.14 20.90
CA VAL A 29 11.41 5.62 20.46
C VAL A 29 11.55 6.72 19.42
N LEU A 30 12.44 7.69 19.64
CA LEU A 30 12.68 8.77 18.69
C LEU A 30 13.21 8.23 17.34
N SER A 31 14.13 7.27 17.37
CA SER A 31 14.65 6.62 16.16
C SER A 31 13.54 5.88 15.40
N TYR A 32 12.68 5.16 16.11
CA TYR A 32 11.56 4.43 15.53
C TYR A 32 10.54 5.38 14.89
N VAL A 33 10.18 6.48 15.57
CA VAL A 33 9.28 7.50 15.04
C VAL A 33 9.85 8.14 13.78
N LYS A 34 11.15 8.44 13.77
CA LYS A 34 11.83 9.00 12.60
C LYS A 34 11.80 8.04 11.41
N ASP A 35 12.09 6.76 11.64
CA ASP A 35 12.06 5.74 10.58
C ASP A 35 10.64 5.51 10.04
N ALA A 36 9.64 5.49 10.92
CA ALA A 36 8.23 5.39 10.53
C ALA A 36 7.78 6.58 9.68
N LEU A 37 8.16 7.81 10.04
CA LEU A 37 7.87 9.01 9.26
C LEU A 37 8.52 8.97 7.87
N GLN A 38 9.76 8.47 7.77
CA GLN A 38 10.44 8.33 6.48
C GLN A 38 9.74 7.32 5.56
N GLU A 39 9.29 6.18 6.10
CA GLU A 39 8.54 5.20 5.30
C GLU A 39 7.16 5.71 4.89
N LEU A 40 6.47 6.44 5.78
CA LEU A 40 5.21 7.09 5.44
C LEU A 40 5.39 8.10 4.31
N ALA A 41 6.44 8.93 4.37
CA ALA A 41 6.75 9.90 3.32
C ALA A 41 7.05 9.21 1.97
N ARG A 42 7.79 8.09 1.98
CA ARG A 42 8.05 7.29 0.78
C ARG A 42 6.77 6.71 0.18
N LEU A 43 5.87 6.20 1.03
CA LEU A 43 4.59 5.67 0.58
C LEU A 43 3.72 6.77 -0.03
N LEU A 44 3.64 7.94 0.63
CA LEU A 44 2.91 9.09 0.10
C LEU A 44 3.46 9.57 -1.26
N LEU A 45 4.79 9.61 -1.41
CA LEU A 45 5.43 9.92 -2.69
C LEU A 45 5.11 8.88 -3.76
N ALA A 46 5.09 7.59 -3.40
CA ALA A 46 4.69 6.53 -4.33
C ALA A 46 3.21 6.68 -4.75
N THR A 47 2.32 6.99 -3.81
CA THR A 47 0.90 7.24 -4.09
C THR A 47 0.72 8.45 -4.99
N LEU A 48 1.44 9.55 -4.74
CA LEU A 48 1.43 10.72 -5.62
C LEU A 48 1.93 10.36 -7.03
N GLY A 49 2.97 9.54 -7.14
CA GLY A 49 3.44 8.99 -8.40
C GLY A 49 2.36 8.20 -9.14
N VAL A 50 1.59 7.38 -8.43
CA VAL A 50 0.45 6.65 -9.01
C VAL A 50 -0.68 7.57 -9.44
N VAL A 51 -1.01 8.62 -8.68
CA VAL A 51 -2.00 9.62 -9.09
C VAL A 51 -1.60 10.25 -10.42
N LEU A 52 -0.33 10.67 -10.55
CA LEU A 52 0.18 11.27 -11.78
C LEU A 52 0.22 10.26 -12.93
N LEU A 53 0.57 9.01 -12.67
CA LEU A 53 0.56 7.94 -13.66
C LEU A 53 -0.86 7.66 -14.16
N ASN A 54 -1.83 7.50 -13.27
CA ASN A 54 -3.24 7.28 -13.63
C ASN A 54 -3.79 8.44 -14.45
N PHE A 55 -3.48 9.67 -14.03
CA PHE A 55 -3.86 10.87 -14.78
C PHE A 55 -3.26 10.87 -16.20
N ALA A 56 -1.95 10.58 -16.31
CA ALA A 56 -1.26 10.53 -17.60
C ALA A 56 -1.82 9.41 -18.50
N LEU A 57 -2.10 8.23 -17.95
CA LEU A 57 -2.66 7.09 -18.69
C LEU A 57 -4.09 7.38 -19.19
N LEU A 58 -4.96 7.91 -18.33
CA LEU A 58 -6.32 8.31 -18.71
C LEU A 58 -6.31 9.40 -19.79
N TYR A 59 -5.42 10.39 -19.65
CA TYR A 59 -5.27 11.46 -20.64
C TYR A 59 -4.72 10.94 -21.97
N ALA A 60 -3.66 10.14 -21.93
CA ALA A 60 -3.07 9.53 -23.13
C ALA A 60 -4.08 8.61 -23.84
N GLY A 61 -4.83 7.81 -23.09
CA GLY A 61 -5.90 6.96 -23.61
C GLY A 61 -6.98 7.77 -24.31
N LYS A 62 -7.39 8.92 -23.75
CA LYS A 62 -8.36 9.82 -24.37
C LYS A 62 -7.86 10.33 -25.72
N VAL A 63 -6.62 10.81 -25.77
CA VAL A 63 -6.02 11.34 -27.00
C VAL A 63 -5.86 10.24 -28.04
N ALA A 64 -5.31 9.08 -27.65
CA ALA A 64 -5.10 7.95 -28.53
C ALA A 64 -6.41 7.44 -29.13
N TRP A 65 -7.45 7.29 -28.31
CA TRP A 65 -8.76 6.84 -28.78
C TRP A 65 -9.41 7.83 -29.74
N ARG A 66 -9.30 9.14 -29.46
CA ARG A 66 -9.79 10.18 -30.36
C ARG A 66 -9.11 10.11 -31.73
N VAL A 67 -7.78 10.04 -31.76
CA VAL A 67 -7.01 9.94 -33.01
C VAL A 67 -7.36 8.64 -33.74
N TYR A 68 -7.47 7.52 -33.01
CA TYR A 68 -7.83 6.24 -33.60
C TYR A 68 -9.24 6.26 -34.21
N GLY A 69 -10.22 6.84 -33.53
CA GLY A 69 -11.60 6.97 -34.02
C GLY A 69 -11.75 7.86 -35.26
N GLU A 70 -10.79 8.75 -35.53
CA GLU A 70 -10.74 9.55 -36.76
C GLU A 70 -10.20 8.74 -37.96
N THR A 71 -9.62 7.55 -37.74
CA THR A 71 -9.14 6.67 -38.82
C THR A 71 -10.21 5.72 -39.33
N HIS A 72 -10.12 5.30 -40.60
CA HIS A 72 -11.00 4.27 -41.17
C HIS A 72 -10.96 2.95 -40.39
N THR A 73 -9.79 2.55 -39.89
CA THR A 73 -9.64 1.33 -39.08
C THR A 73 -10.36 1.45 -37.73
N GLY A 74 -10.29 2.62 -37.09
CA GLY A 74 -11.00 2.85 -35.83
C GLY A 74 -12.52 2.90 -35.99
N GLN A 75 -13.00 3.52 -37.06
CA GLN A 75 -14.43 3.51 -37.41
C GLN A 75 -14.92 2.07 -37.66
N TYR A 76 -14.19 1.31 -38.48
CA TYR A 76 -14.50 -0.09 -38.74
C TYR A 76 -14.45 -0.97 -37.49
N PHE A 77 -13.48 -0.75 -36.60
CA PHE A 77 -13.42 -1.44 -35.31
C PHE A 77 -14.65 -1.16 -34.45
N ALA A 78 -15.10 0.10 -34.37
CA ALA A 78 -16.27 0.48 -33.60
C ALA A 78 -17.57 -0.11 -34.17
N GLU A 79 -17.66 -0.28 -35.49
CA GLU A 79 -18.78 -0.95 -36.16
C GLU A 79 -18.82 -2.45 -35.85
N ILE A 80 -17.67 -3.14 -35.85
CA ILE A 80 -17.60 -4.58 -35.55
C ILE A 80 -17.74 -4.86 -34.06
N ASN A 81 -17.15 -4.02 -33.20
CA ASN A 81 -17.06 -4.24 -31.76
C ASN A 81 -17.71 -3.09 -30.97
N PRO A 82 -19.04 -2.90 -31.09
CA PRO A 82 -19.72 -1.76 -30.48
C PRO A 82 -19.63 -1.77 -28.95
N GLU A 83 -19.65 -2.95 -28.32
CA GLU A 83 -19.52 -3.08 -26.86
C GLU A 83 -18.14 -2.64 -26.35
N ALA A 84 -17.07 -3.08 -27.00
CA ALA A 84 -15.71 -2.69 -26.62
C ALA A 84 -15.48 -1.19 -26.80
N ALA A 85 -15.96 -0.62 -27.91
CA ALA A 85 -15.92 0.82 -28.15
C ALA A 85 -16.71 1.60 -27.09
N ARG A 86 -17.89 1.08 -26.67
CA ARG A 86 -18.69 1.66 -25.59
C ARG A 86 -17.92 1.67 -24.27
N LEU A 87 -17.33 0.54 -23.87
CA LEU A 87 -16.54 0.44 -22.64
C LEU A 87 -15.35 1.41 -22.62
N ILE A 88 -14.64 1.56 -23.75
CA ILE A 88 -13.54 2.52 -23.87
C ILE A 88 -14.08 3.94 -23.68
N ASN A 89 -15.18 4.29 -24.35
CA ASN A 89 -15.79 5.61 -24.22
C ASN A 89 -16.27 5.89 -22.78
N GLU A 90 -16.85 4.91 -22.09
CA GLU A 90 -17.28 5.02 -20.68
C GLU A 90 -16.09 5.33 -19.76
N VAL A 91 -15.00 4.57 -19.86
CA VAL A 91 -13.78 4.81 -19.07
C VAL A 91 -13.20 6.19 -19.37
N LEU A 92 -13.19 6.59 -20.64
CA LEU A 92 -12.69 7.90 -21.06
C LEU A 92 -13.66 9.04 -20.72
N ALA A 93 -14.93 8.78 -20.41
CA ALA A 93 -15.91 9.81 -20.06
C ALA A 93 -15.87 10.23 -18.58
N LEU A 94 -15.03 9.58 -17.76
CA LEU A 94 -14.90 9.88 -16.33
C LEU A 94 -14.47 11.33 -16.12
N THR A 95 -15.36 12.15 -15.56
CA THR A 95 -15.08 13.54 -15.19
C THR A 95 -15.32 13.78 -13.69
N PRO A 96 -14.44 14.53 -13.01
CA PRO A 96 -13.12 15.00 -13.46
C PRO A 96 -12.01 13.96 -13.24
N TYR A 97 -11.15 13.73 -14.25
CA TYR A 97 -10.05 12.75 -14.20
C TYR A 97 -9.14 12.89 -12.98
N SER A 98 -8.93 14.12 -12.48
CA SER A 98 -8.10 14.37 -11.30
C SER A 98 -8.68 13.74 -10.04
N GLN A 99 -9.99 13.84 -9.83
CA GLN A 99 -10.67 13.20 -8.69
C GLN A 99 -10.63 11.69 -8.83
N THR A 100 -10.96 11.17 -10.02
CA THR A 100 -10.92 9.72 -10.29
C THR A 100 -9.52 9.15 -10.12
N SER A 101 -8.47 9.85 -10.57
CA SER A 101 -7.08 9.40 -10.41
C SER A 101 -6.67 9.35 -8.94
N LEU A 102 -7.10 10.32 -8.13
CA LEU A 102 -6.88 10.36 -6.69
C LEU A 102 -7.61 9.22 -5.98
N GLU A 103 -8.91 9.05 -6.24
CA GLU A 103 -9.74 7.99 -5.66
C GLU A 103 -9.16 6.60 -5.95
N LEU A 104 -8.81 6.33 -7.22
CA LEU A 104 -8.19 5.06 -7.63
C LEU A 104 -6.82 4.83 -6.97
N ALA A 105 -6.00 5.87 -6.85
CA ALA A 105 -4.69 5.75 -6.21
C ALA A 105 -4.80 5.51 -4.69
N LEU A 106 -5.74 6.18 -4.02
CA LEU A 106 -6.04 5.97 -2.61
C LEU A 106 -6.62 4.57 -2.37
N ALA A 107 -7.56 4.14 -3.21
CA ALA A 107 -8.10 2.78 -3.18
C ALA A 107 -6.95 1.77 -3.32
N ALA A 108 -6.12 1.89 -4.37
CA ALA A 108 -4.97 1.02 -4.58
C ALA A 108 -4.02 1.01 -3.37
N MET A 109 -3.69 2.17 -2.80
CA MET A 109 -2.83 2.28 -1.61
C MET A 109 -3.44 1.57 -0.41
N LEU A 110 -4.71 1.82 -0.08
CA LEU A 110 -5.39 1.20 1.05
C LEU A 110 -5.48 -0.31 0.87
N CYS A 111 -5.89 -0.76 -0.31
CA CYS A 111 -6.01 -2.18 -0.66
C CYS A 111 -4.68 -2.92 -0.47
N VAL A 112 -3.61 -2.35 -1.01
CA VAL A 112 -2.26 -2.91 -0.89
C VAL A 112 -1.80 -2.90 0.57
N LEU A 113 -1.98 -1.81 1.31
CA LEU A 113 -1.58 -1.72 2.72
C LEU A 113 -2.29 -2.77 3.59
N VAL A 114 -3.61 -2.92 3.44
CA VAL A 114 -4.41 -3.89 4.21
C VAL A 114 -3.90 -5.30 3.95
N ILE A 115 -3.74 -5.70 2.68
CA ILE A 115 -3.31 -7.07 2.38
C ILE A 115 -1.86 -7.32 2.80
N VAL A 116 -0.94 -6.39 2.53
CA VAL A 116 0.45 -6.57 2.95
C VAL A 116 0.54 -6.68 4.48
N SER A 117 -0.26 -5.92 5.23
CA SER A 117 -0.36 -6.05 6.69
C SER A 117 -0.89 -7.42 7.12
N LEU A 118 -1.92 -7.93 6.45
CA LEU A 118 -2.44 -9.29 6.70
C LEU A 118 -1.41 -10.37 6.35
N MET A 119 -0.65 -10.21 5.26
CA MET A 119 0.45 -11.11 4.87
C MET A 119 1.57 -11.10 5.91
N GLN A 120 1.86 -9.94 6.51
CA GLN A 120 2.84 -9.82 7.59
C GLN A 120 2.36 -10.53 8.85
N VAL A 121 1.11 -10.30 9.28
CA VAL A 121 0.52 -10.93 10.47
C VAL A 121 0.44 -12.46 10.33
N SER A 122 0.11 -12.96 9.14
CA SER A 122 0.04 -14.40 8.85
C SER A 122 1.40 -15.06 8.58
N GLY A 123 2.51 -14.29 8.54
CA GLY A 123 3.83 -14.79 8.19
C GLY A 123 4.01 -15.15 6.70
N LEU A 124 2.98 -14.96 5.87
CA LEU A 124 3.02 -15.19 4.42
C LEU A 124 4.06 -14.32 3.71
N LEU A 125 4.38 -13.17 4.30
CA LEU A 125 5.38 -12.26 3.75
C LEU A 125 6.79 -12.87 3.73
N ARG A 126 7.07 -13.90 4.53
CA ARG A 126 8.32 -14.66 4.45
C ARG A 126 8.36 -15.54 3.20
N VAL A 127 7.24 -16.17 2.88
CA VAL A 127 7.07 -17.00 1.66
C VAL A 127 7.31 -16.15 0.40
N LEU A 128 6.90 -14.88 0.40
CA LEU A 128 7.23 -14.00 -0.74
C LEU A 128 8.71 -13.72 -0.91
N TYR A 129 9.52 -13.79 0.14
CA TYR A 129 10.95 -13.44 0.11
C TYR A 129 11.88 -14.65 0.03
N ASP A 130 11.38 -15.85 0.33
CA ASP A 130 12.03 -17.09 -0.08
C ASP A 130 12.26 -17.11 -1.61
N PRO A 131 13.17 -17.94 -2.13
CA PRO A 131 13.54 -18.01 -3.54
C PRO A 131 12.43 -18.64 -4.41
N LEU A 132 11.17 -18.28 -4.15
CA LEU A 132 10.06 -18.53 -5.03
C LEU A 132 10.25 -17.77 -6.34
N PRO A 133 9.77 -18.32 -7.46
CA PRO A 133 9.97 -17.75 -8.78
C PRO A 133 9.35 -16.36 -8.85
N LEU A 134 10.03 -15.44 -9.56
CA LEU A 134 9.60 -14.07 -9.82
C LEU A 134 8.12 -13.99 -10.29
N LEU A 135 7.65 -15.02 -11.00
CA LEU A 135 6.26 -15.22 -11.41
C LEU A 135 5.26 -15.16 -10.24
N LEU A 136 5.54 -15.80 -9.11
CA LEU A 136 4.59 -15.82 -7.99
C LEU A 136 4.48 -14.43 -7.35
N ARG A 137 5.58 -13.67 -7.31
CA ARG A 137 5.58 -12.28 -6.83
C ARG A 137 4.80 -11.34 -7.75
N LEU A 138 4.85 -11.58 -9.06
CA LEU A 138 4.08 -10.84 -10.06
C LEU A 138 2.59 -11.21 -10.08
N LEU A 139 2.24 -12.42 -9.65
CA LEU A 139 0.86 -12.87 -9.56
C LEU A 139 0.07 -12.11 -8.49
N TRP A 140 0.71 -11.76 -7.37
CA TRP A 140 0.04 -11.10 -6.25
C TRP A 140 -0.62 -9.78 -6.63
N PRO A 141 0.04 -8.82 -7.29
CA PRO A 141 -0.62 -7.61 -7.80
C PRO A 141 -1.86 -7.88 -8.65
N VAL A 142 -1.84 -8.92 -9.50
CA VAL A 142 -2.99 -9.29 -10.34
C VAL A 142 -4.14 -9.80 -9.47
N VAL A 143 -3.85 -10.74 -8.56
CA VAL A 143 -4.85 -11.28 -7.62
C VAL A 143 -5.47 -10.17 -6.76
N LEU A 144 -4.64 -9.26 -6.25
CA LEU A 144 -5.07 -8.09 -5.48
C LEU A 144 -6.00 -7.21 -6.31
N THR A 145 -5.62 -6.92 -7.56
CA THR A 145 -6.43 -6.10 -8.45
C THR A 145 -7.81 -6.71 -8.67
N LEU A 146 -7.87 -8.01 -8.95
CA LEU A 146 -9.14 -8.73 -9.16
C LEU A 146 -10.01 -8.73 -7.90
N LEU A 147 -9.41 -9.00 -6.73
CA LEU A 147 -10.12 -9.10 -5.46
C LEU A 147 -10.74 -7.76 -5.04
N PHE A 148 -10.10 -6.64 -5.36
CA PHE A 148 -10.58 -5.30 -5.01
C PHE A 148 -11.40 -4.61 -6.09
N ALA A 149 -11.22 -4.96 -7.37
CA ALA A 149 -12.07 -4.44 -8.44
C ALA A 149 -13.54 -4.82 -8.25
N LEU A 150 -13.83 -6.02 -7.74
CA LEU A 150 -15.21 -6.50 -7.54
C LEU A 150 -16.00 -5.67 -6.50
N PRO A 151 -15.56 -5.50 -5.24
CA PRO A 151 -16.27 -4.68 -4.26
C PRO A 151 -16.26 -3.20 -4.64
N TYR A 152 -15.21 -2.72 -5.29
CA TYR A 152 -15.15 -1.33 -5.76
C TYR A 152 -16.18 -1.08 -6.87
N ALA A 153 -16.35 -2.00 -7.82
CA ALA A 153 -17.38 -1.92 -8.85
C ALA A 153 -18.81 -1.95 -8.28
N ALA A 154 -19.02 -2.69 -7.19
CA ALA A 154 -20.31 -2.73 -6.50
C ALA A 154 -20.64 -1.43 -5.75
N TYR A 155 -19.61 -0.67 -5.33
CA TYR A 155 -19.76 0.56 -4.55
C TYR A 155 -19.76 1.82 -5.43
N ASP A 156 -18.82 1.89 -6.38
CA ASP A 156 -18.64 2.98 -7.33
C ASP A 156 -19.42 2.62 -8.61
N ALA A 157 -20.67 3.06 -8.71
CA ALA A 157 -21.54 2.78 -9.86
C ALA A 157 -21.22 3.67 -11.09
N ARG A 158 -20.01 4.25 -11.17
CA ARG A 158 -19.60 5.09 -12.29
C ARG A 158 -19.30 4.32 -13.58
N LEU A 159 -18.99 3.03 -13.47
CA LEU A 159 -18.72 2.14 -14.61
C LEU A 159 -19.55 0.86 -14.47
N ASP A 160 -20.23 0.46 -15.53
CA ASP A 160 -21.13 -0.70 -15.54
C ASP A 160 -20.39 -2.04 -15.55
N SER A 161 -19.11 -2.04 -15.94
CA SER A 161 -18.30 -3.25 -16.08
C SER A 161 -17.17 -3.33 -15.07
N TYR A 162 -17.12 -4.44 -14.32
CA TYR A 162 -16.03 -4.74 -13.38
C TYR A 162 -14.65 -4.74 -14.06
N GLN A 163 -14.60 -5.11 -15.35
CA GLN A 163 -13.35 -5.22 -16.10
C GLN A 163 -12.65 -3.85 -16.21
N CYS A 164 -13.43 -2.78 -16.33
CA CYS A 164 -12.90 -1.42 -16.39
C CYS A 164 -12.14 -1.06 -15.10
N TYR A 165 -12.67 -1.44 -13.94
CA TYR A 165 -11.98 -1.24 -12.66
C TYR A 165 -10.69 -2.05 -12.53
N VAL A 166 -10.67 -3.28 -13.06
CA VAL A 166 -9.44 -4.09 -13.10
C VAL A 166 -8.35 -3.36 -13.88
N TYR A 167 -8.66 -2.90 -15.10
CA TYR A 167 -7.68 -2.20 -15.94
C TYR A 167 -7.17 -0.90 -15.30
N LEU A 168 -8.05 -0.16 -14.61
CA LEU A 168 -7.71 1.11 -13.97
C LEU A 168 -6.87 0.92 -12.69
N LEU A 169 -7.14 -0.12 -11.89
CA LEU A 169 -6.45 -0.35 -10.62
C LEU A 169 -5.11 -1.08 -10.79
N LEU A 170 -4.98 -1.94 -11.80
CA LEU A 170 -3.81 -2.79 -12.03
C LEU A 170 -2.46 -2.03 -11.97
N PRO A 171 -2.24 -0.95 -12.75
CA PRO A 171 -0.96 -0.25 -12.74
C PRO A 171 -0.65 0.37 -11.37
N GLY A 172 -1.66 0.96 -10.72
CA GLY A 172 -1.50 1.57 -9.40
C GLY A 172 -1.14 0.55 -8.32
N ILE A 173 -1.84 -0.59 -8.29
CA ILE A 173 -1.55 -1.69 -7.36
C ILE A 173 -0.15 -2.23 -7.61
N PHE A 174 0.25 -2.42 -8.87
CA PHE A 174 1.58 -2.91 -9.22
C PHE A 174 2.70 -1.98 -8.72
N CYS A 175 2.54 -0.67 -8.89
CA CYS A 175 3.50 0.33 -8.41
C CYS A 175 3.58 0.39 -6.87
N LEU A 176 2.44 0.27 -6.18
CA LEU A 176 2.38 0.43 -4.72
C LEU A 176 2.76 -0.84 -3.97
N PHE A 177 2.57 -2.01 -4.56
CA PHE A 177 2.79 -3.30 -3.92
C PHE A 177 4.18 -3.43 -3.29
N TRP A 178 5.22 -3.09 -4.05
CA TRP A 178 6.60 -3.22 -3.58
C TRP A 178 6.94 -2.21 -2.47
N SER A 179 6.47 -0.97 -2.62
CA SER A 179 6.67 0.09 -1.63
C SER A 179 5.97 -0.25 -0.31
N ALA A 180 4.74 -0.75 -0.38
CA ALA A 180 3.99 -1.16 0.79
C ALA A 180 4.62 -2.38 1.50
N MET A 181 5.11 -3.38 0.77
CA MET A 181 5.85 -4.50 1.37
C MET A 181 7.06 -4.06 2.19
N LYS A 182 7.79 -3.05 1.71
CA LYS A 182 8.93 -2.49 2.45
C LYS A 182 8.48 -1.71 3.68
N ALA A 183 7.43 -0.90 3.55
CA ALA A 183 6.91 -0.08 4.64
C ALA A 183 6.34 -0.95 5.78
N VAL A 184 5.49 -1.93 5.46
CA VAL A 184 4.82 -2.78 6.46
C VAL A 184 5.81 -3.59 7.30
N ARG A 185 6.93 -4.04 6.73
CA ARG A 185 7.99 -4.73 7.50
C ARG A 185 8.57 -3.90 8.65
N ARG A 186 8.60 -2.58 8.48
CA ARG A 186 9.14 -1.64 9.47
C ARG A 186 8.06 -1.20 10.46
N LEU A 187 6.82 -1.10 9.98
CA LEU A 187 5.68 -0.55 10.74
C LEU A 187 4.93 -1.60 11.56
N VAL A 188 4.87 -2.86 11.10
CA VAL A 188 4.09 -3.92 11.73
C VAL A 188 5.04 -4.97 12.31
N PRO A 189 5.05 -5.15 13.64
CA PRO A 189 5.86 -6.20 14.27
C PRO A 189 5.41 -7.57 13.75
N ASP A 190 6.38 -8.41 13.41
CA ASP A 190 6.11 -9.76 12.90
C ASP A 190 5.61 -10.66 14.05
N ILE A 191 4.29 -10.75 14.21
CA ILE A 191 3.65 -11.54 15.28
C ILE A 191 4.05 -13.02 15.20
N SER A 192 4.39 -13.51 14.01
CA SER A 192 4.86 -14.89 13.84
C SER A 192 6.18 -15.17 14.56
N VAL A 193 7.06 -14.15 14.71
CA VAL A 193 8.27 -14.25 15.55
C VAL A 193 7.86 -14.37 17.02
N LEU A 194 6.95 -13.52 17.49
CA LEU A 194 6.48 -13.52 18.87
C LEU A 194 5.83 -14.86 19.25
N LEU A 195 4.99 -15.41 18.38
CA LEU A 195 4.36 -16.71 18.58
C LEU A 195 5.39 -17.86 18.59
N SER A 196 6.39 -17.83 17.71
CA SER A 196 7.44 -18.86 17.69
C SER A 196 8.26 -18.87 18.99
N VAL A 197 8.61 -17.68 19.53
CA VAL A 197 9.34 -17.53 20.79
C VAL A 197 8.51 -18.04 21.97
N VAL A 198 7.20 -17.71 22.02
CA VAL A 198 6.29 -18.20 23.06
C VAL A 198 6.10 -19.72 22.99
N SER A 199 6.02 -20.29 21.78
CA SER A 199 5.90 -21.74 21.60
C SER A 199 7.15 -22.52 22.02
N SER A 200 8.35 -21.95 21.84
CA SER A 200 9.62 -22.59 22.23
C SER A 200 9.88 -22.61 23.74
N ARG A 201 9.09 -21.87 24.52
CA ARG A 201 9.18 -21.80 25.98
C ARG A 201 8.19 -22.72 26.70
N ARG A 202 7.41 -23.51 25.96
CA ARG A 202 6.60 -24.62 26.50
C ARG A 202 7.26 -25.93 26.14
#